data_AF-A0A436CHP2-F1
#
_entry.id   AF-A0A436CHP2-F1
#
_cell.length_a   1.000
_cell.length_b   1.000
_cell.length_c   1.000
_cell.angle_alpha   90.00
_cell.angle_beta   90.00
_cell.angle_gamma   90.00
#
_symmetry.space_group_name_H-M   'P 1'
#
loop_
_entity.id
_entity.type
_entity.pdbx_description
1 polymer ?
#
loop_
_entity_poly.entity_id
_entity_poly.type
_entity_poly.pdbx_seq_one_letter_code
_entity_poly.pdbx_strand_id
1 'polypeptide(L)' 'MTASRLATGGSAIDRSRPIRFSFDGTIVQGFAGDTIASALLAGDVAVVGRSFKYHRPRCIW' A
#
# COMPACT_ATOMS: atom_id res chain seq x y z
N MET A 1 -8.22 10.48 -1.76
CA MET A 1 -7.15 10.24 -2.73
C MET A 1 -7.22 8.78 -3.11
N THR A 2 -7.50 8.47 -4.37
CA THR A 2 -7.61 7.09 -4.85
C THR A 2 -6.38 6.80 -5.71
N ALA A 3 -5.42 6.08 -5.14
CA ALA A 3 -4.32 5.50 -5.89
C ALA A 3 -4.67 4.02 -6.10
N SER A 4 -4.77 3.59 -7.35
CA SER A 4 -5.10 2.20 -7.71
C SER A 4 -4.09 1.64 -8.69
N ARG A 5 -3.90 0.31 -8.65
CA ARG A 5 -3.10 -0.37 -9.67
C ARG A 5 -3.86 -0.35 -10.99
N LEU A 6 -3.13 -0.26 -12.09
CA LEU A 6 -3.70 -0.51 -13.41
C LEU A 6 -4.29 -1.92 -13.44
N ALA A 7 -5.48 -2.07 -14.03
CA ALA A 7 -6.14 -3.37 -14.17
C ALA A 7 -5.32 -4.32 -15.04
N THR A 8 -4.67 -3.81 -16.09
CA THR A 8 -3.80 -4.54 -17.01
C THR A 8 -2.56 -3.71 -17.37
N GLY A 9 -1.48 -4.37 -17.80
CA GLY A 9 -0.23 -3.70 -18.15
C GLY A 9 0.57 -3.18 -16.94
N GLY A 10 1.56 -2.32 -17.21
CA GLY A 10 2.55 -1.88 -16.23
C GLY A 10 3.68 -2.90 -16.02
N SER A 11 4.89 -2.42 -15.74
CA SER A 11 6.11 -3.23 -15.65
C SER A 11 6.83 -3.16 -14.30
N ALA A 12 6.36 -2.31 -13.38
CA ALA A 12 7.00 -2.08 -12.09
C ALA A 12 6.77 -3.20 -11.06
N ILE A 13 5.76 -4.06 -11.28
CA ILE A 13 5.41 -5.15 -10.37
C ILE A 13 5.22 -6.46 -11.14
N ASP A 14 5.58 -7.56 -10.51
CA ASP A 14 5.35 -8.91 -11.01
C ASP A 14 4.11 -9.53 -10.35
N ARG A 15 2.97 -9.49 -11.07
CA ARG A 15 1.69 -10.01 -10.61
C ARG A 15 1.66 -11.54 -10.45
N SER A 16 2.65 -12.26 -10.99
CA SER A 16 2.74 -13.73 -10.84
C SER A 16 3.31 -14.15 -9.48
N ARG A 17 3.92 -13.21 -8.75
CA ARG A 17 4.60 -13.45 -7.48
C ARG A 17 3.94 -12.66 -6.35
N PRO A 18 2.82 -13.14 -5.77
CA PRO A 18 2.19 -12.50 -4.63
C PRO A 18 3.08 -12.60 -3.39
N ILE A 19 3.13 -11.53 -2.61
CA ILE A 19 3.83 -11.42 -1.34
C ILE A 19 2.84 -11.00 -0.26
N ARG A 20 2.99 -11.54 0.95
CA ARG A 20 2.20 -11.15 2.12
C ARG A 20 3.12 -10.52 3.16
N PHE A 21 2.69 -9.43 3.75
CA PHE A 21 3.37 -8.80 4.88
C PHE A 21 2.34 -8.32 5.91
N SER A 22 2.80 -8.08 7.14
CA SER A 22 1.98 -7.51 8.19
C SER A 22 2.22 -6.02 8.32
N PHE A 23 1.15 -5.24 8.40
CA PHE A 23 1.17 -3.81 8.70
C PHE A 23 0.12 -3.52 9.77
N ASP A 24 0.56 -2.96 10.90
CA ASP A 24 -0.30 -2.64 12.04
C ASP A 24 -1.18 -3.83 12.50
N GLY A 25 -0.59 -5.02 12.52
CA GLY A 25 -1.29 -6.27 12.86
C GLY A 25 -2.20 -6.84 11.77
N THR A 26 -2.36 -6.15 10.64
CA THR A 26 -3.21 -6.59 9.51
C THR A 26 -2.35 -7.17 8.40
N ILE A 27 -2.77 -8.31 7.83
CA ILE A 27 -2.10 -8.91 6.68
C ILE A 27 -2.47 -8.11 5.42
N VAL A 28 -1.46 -7.60 4.73
CA VAL A 28 -1.57 -6.88 3.46
C VAL A 28 -0.98 -7.73 2.34
N GLN A 29 -1.63 -7.70 1.18
CA GLN A 29 -1.16 -8.37 -0.03
C GLN A 29 -0.47 -7.39 -0.97
N GLY A 30 0.73 -7.76 -1.41
CA GLY A 30 1.49 -7.06 -2.44
C GLY A 30 1.99 -8.04 -3.49
N PHE A 31 2.76 -7.51 -4.43
CA PHE A 31 3.44 -8.27 -5.47
C PHE A 31 4.94 -8.02 -5.40
N ALA A 32 5.75 -8.94 -5.95
CA ALA A 32 7.18 -8.67 -6.09
C ALA A 32 7.38 -7.38 -6.92
N GLY A 33 8.20 -6.46 -6.40
CA GLY A 33 8.39 -5.11 -6.96
C GLY A 33 7.52 -4.03 -6.30
N ASP A 34 6.49 -4.38 -5.53
CA ASP A 34 5.80 -3.40 -4.70
C ASP A 34 6.72 -2.86 -3.60
N THR A 35 6.52 -1.58 -3.27
CA THR A 35 6.92 -1.02 -1.98
C THR A 35 5.79 -1.22 -0.98
N ILE A 36 6.07 -1.08 0.32
CA ILE A 36 5.02 -1.08 1.35
C ILE A 36 3.96 -0.01 1.02
N ALA A 37 4.39 1.18 0.60
CA ALA A 37 3.50 2.27 0.24
C ALA A 37 2.58 1.93 -0.94
N SER A 38 3.13 1.39 -2.05
CA SER A 38 2.32 1.02 -3.22
C SER A 38 1.33 -0.09 -2.92
N ALA A 39 1.73 -1.07 -2.11
CA ALA A 39 0.86 -2.17 -1.70
C ALA A 39 -0.29 -1.69 -0.79
N LEU A 40 -0.02 -0.78 0.16
CA LEU A 40 -1.04 -0.20 1.04
C LEU A 40 -2.05 0.64 0.26
N LEU A 41 -1.58 1.50 -0.63
CA LEU A 41 -2.44 2.31 -1.48
C LEU A 41 -3.34 1.46 -2.37
N ALA A 42 -2.78 0.41 -2.97
CA ALA A 42 -3.53 -0.52 -3.80
C ALA A 42 -4.51 -1.42 -3.00
N GLY A 43 -4.35 -1.48 -1.69
CA GLY A 43 -5.24 -2.18 -0.75
C GLY A 43 -6.21 -1.25 -0.03
N ASP A 44 -6.49 -0.07 -0.59
CA ASP A 44 -7.42 0.95 -0.05
C ASP A 44 -7.06 1.47 1.37
N VAL A 45 -5.80 1.38 1.78
CA VAL A 45 -5.34 1.91 3.07
C VAL A 45 -5.04 3.42 2.94
N ALA A 46 -6.01 4.24 3.31
CA ALA A 46 -5.92 5.70 3.20
C ALA A 46 -5.12 6.38 4.33
N VAL A 47 -5.09 5.79 5.53
CA VAL A 47 -4.40 6.34 6.69
C VAL A 47 -3.31 5.37 7.12
N VAL A 48 -2.06 5.80 7.05
CA VAL A 48 -0.88 4.98 7.39
C VAL A 48 -0.30 5.29 8.77
N GLY A 49 -0.83 6.33 9.43
CA GLY A 49 -0.39 6.75 10.74
C GLY A 49 -0.98 8.08 11.14
N ARG A 50 -0.51 8.61 12.26
CA ARG A 50 -0.98 9.87 12.81
C ARG A 50 0.18 10.78 13.16
N SER A 51 -0.03 12.09 13.00
CA SER A 51 1.02 13.06 13.29
C SER A 51 1.38 13.06 14.77
N PHE A 52 2.67 13.19 15.07
CA PHE A 52 3.19 13.13 16.43
C PHE A 52 2.49 14.10 17.41
N LYS A 53 2.42 15.40 17.07
CA LYS A 53 1.90 16.43 18.00
C LYS A 53 0.38 16.49 18.10
N TYR A 54 -0.32 16.29 16.98
CA TYR A 54 -1.75 16.59 16.87
C TYR A 54 -2.60 15.34 16.61
N HIS A 55 -1.99 14.16 16.53
CA HIS A 55 -2.66 12.88 16.27
C HIS A 55 -3.60 12.90 15.04
N ARG A 56 -3.29 13.77 14.07
CA ARG A 56 -4.09 13.94 12.85
C ARG A 56 -3.80 12.79 11.91
N PRO A 57 -4.80 12.23 11.22
CA PRO A 57 -4.58 11.18 10.24
C PRO A 57 -3.61 11.67 9.15
N ARG A 58 -2.64 10.82 8.80
CA ARG A 58 -1.65 11.05 7.74
C ARG A 58 -1.74 9.94 6.71
N CYS A 59 -1.52 10.34 5.47
CA CYS A 59 -1.50 9.48 4.30
C CYS A 59 -0.10 9.52 3.66
N ILE A 60 0.10 8.65 2.66
CA ILE A 60 1.25 8.71 1.76
C ILE A 60 1.05 9.90 0.82
N TRP A 61 2.10 10.70 0.62
CA TRP A 61 2.13 11.87 -0.25
C TRP A 61 2.84 11.56 -1.55
#